data_AF-A0A537LWL0-F1
#
_entry.id   AF-A0A537LWL0-F1
#
_cell.length_a   1.000
_cell.length_b   1.000
_cell.length_c   1.000
_cell.angle_alpha   90.00
_cell.angle_beta   90.00
_cell.angle_gamma   90.00
#
_symmetry.space_group_name_H-M   'P 1'
#
loop_
_entity.id
_entity.type
_entity.pdbx_description
1 polymer ?
#
loop_
_entity_poly.entity_id
_entity_poly.type
_entity_poly.pdbx_seq_one_letter_code
_entity_poly.pdbx_strand_id
1 'polypeptide(L)'
;MRAIQLSVAVLVAVVAFDAAAAQTGGSSLQTCLAAAADYSPVYATSAFPVTSPELVAVFRLGQGEHYRKLRAKWIAVDVGSVAPPNTLAGTGDLSLDRDTTAGVLRLELMKGFPPGKYRLDVSADGKPWKSVEFQVVQGPGGAGLASLGALMPLAKGTAWTYAFVQEAGGIAKISKAPPGATLGADGKLRATVTATVAGTDAQGVHLNWTRGGVPFSDEWWRLTDRGLAAVKRTIGGESLALDPPQVFFPWPVEMGRQWTYVSRDQTLQQSYRIWGPVPVKGPAGEAPGYVVLVKQEGPVATTVEREYLPGVGMVRSLTITGLGAEMVNREELVLRSVP
;
A
#
# COMPACT_ATOMS: atom_id res chain seq x y z
N MET A 1 -43.52 -34.03 -7.58
CA MET A 1 -42.70 -32.93 -7.03
C MET A 1 -41.24 -33.36 -7.01
N ARG A 2 -40.43 -32.89 -7.97
CA ARG A 2 -38.96 -32.97 -7.91
C ARG A 2 -38.44 -31.61 -8.37
N ALA A 3 -37.66 -30.99 -7.49
CA ALA A 3 -37.24 -29.61 -7.55
C ALA A 3 -36.19 -29.37 -8.64
N ILE A 4 -36.34 -28.23 -9.29
CA ILE A 4 -35.41 -27.61 -10.23
C ILE A 4 -34.23 -27.06 -9.40
N GLN A 5 -33.00 -27.52 -9.65
CA GLN A 5 -31.79 -26.86 -9.18
C GLN A 5 -31.27 -25.93 -10.28
N LEU A 6 -31.36 -24.62 -10.02
CA LEU A 6 -30.71 -23.58 -10.82
C LEU A 6 -29.20 -23.60 -10.56
N SER A 7 -28.43 -23.74 -11.63
CA SER A 7 -26.99 -23.51 -11.66
C SER A 7 -26.70 -22.02 -11.55
N VAL A 8 -26.04 -21.60 -10.45
CA VAL A 8 -25.50 -20.25 -10.30
C VAL A 8 -24.12 -20.23 -10.95
N ALA A 9 -24.01 -19.53 -12.09
CA ALA A 9 -22.75 -19.21 -12.72
C ALA A 9 -22.01 -18.16 -11.87
N VAL A 10 -20.82 -18.50 -11.36
CA VAL A 10 -19.91 -17.56 -10.72
C VAL A 10 -19.26 -16.72 -11.83
N LEU A 11 -19.67 -15.46 -11.91
CA LEU A 11 -19.02 -14.46 -12.76
C LEU A 11 -17.68 -14.09 -12.11
N VAL A 12 -16.59 -14.66 -12.62
CA VAL A 12 -15.24 -14.18 -12.30
C VAL A 12 -15.05 -12.86 -13.02
N ALA A 13 -15.25 -11.75 -12.31
CA ALA A 13 -14.86 -10.44 -12.79
C ALA A 13 -13.32 -10.39 -12.83
N VAL A 14 -12.76 -10.45 -14.04
CA VAL A 14 -11.35 -10.15 -14.28
C VAL A 14 -11.16 -8.66 -14.02
N VAL A 15 -10.72 -8.30 -12.82
CA VAL A 15 -10.32 -6.93 -12.52
C VAL A 15 -8.93 -6.74 -13.13
N ALA A 16 -8.88 -6.07 -14.28
CA ALA A 16 -7.63 -5.65 -14.89
C ALA A 16 -7.02 -4.54 -14.01
N PHE A 17 -6.15 -4.92 -13.08
CA PHE A 17 -5.29 -3.97 -12.39
C PHE A 17 -4.11 -3.62 -13.31
N ASP A 18 -4.23 -2.50 -14.02
CA ASP A 18 -3.09 -1.83 -14.67
C ASP A 18 -2.17 -1.25 -13.58
N ALA A 19 -1.30 -2.09 -13.05
CA ALA A 19 -0.20 -1.66 -12.19
C ALA A 19 0.95 -1.15 -13.06
N ALA A 20 0.72 -0.04 -13.76
CA ALA A 20 1.75 0.75 -14.42
C ALA A 20 1.20 2.15 -14.73
N ALA A 21 0.90 2.94 -13.70
CA ALA A 21 0.92 4.38 -13.87
C ALA A 21 2.39 4.81 -14.00
N ALA A 22 2.97 4.60 -15.18
CA ALA A 22 4.10 5.39 -15.63
C ALA A 22 3.72 6.86 -15.45
N GLN A 23 4.66 7.69 -15.00
CA GLN A 23 4.52 9.14 -14.98
C GLN A 23 4.41 9.65 -16.43
N THR A 24 3.27 9.42 -17.08
CA THR A 24 2.87 10.15 -18.27
C THR A 24 2.48 11.54 -17.78
N GLY A 25 3.11 12.59 -18.29
CA GLY A 25 2.90 13.99 -17.84
C GLY A 25 1.49 14.59 -18.05
N GLY A 26 0.48 13.75 -18.21
CA GLY A 26 -0.92 14.13 -18.24
C GLY A 26 -1.57 14.12 -16.86
N SER A 27 -2.73 14.76 -16.77
CA SER A 27 -3.54 14.75 -15.55
C SER A 27 -4.13 13.37 -15.27
N SER A 28 -4.24 13.01 -13.99
CA SER A 28 -4.77 11.72 -13.53
C SER A 28 -5.69 11.87 -12.33
N LEU A 29 -6.67 10.96 -12.23
CA LEU A 29 -7.53 10.75 -11.07
C LEU A 29 -7.64 9.24 -10.85
N GLN A 30 -7.16 8.74 -9.71
CA GLN A 30 -7.05 7.31 -9.44
C GLN A 30 -7.53 6.99 -8.03
N THR A 31 -8.47 6.06 -7.91
CA THR A 31 -8.88 5.50 -6.62
C THR A 31 -7.82 4.55 -6.06
N CYS A 32 -7.65 4.56 -4.75
CA CYS A 32 -6.59 3.83 -4.04
C CYS A 32 -6.96 3.66 -2.56
N LEU A 33 -6.17 2.91 -1.78
CA LEU A 33 -6.42 2.79 -0.33
C LEU A 33 -5.89 3.99 0.45
N ALA A 34 -4.83 4.63 -0.04
CA ALA A 34 -4.24 5.82 0.53
C ALA A 34 -3.35 6.55 -0.49
N ALA A 35 -2.72 7.65 -0.07
CA ALA A 35 -1.71 8.36 -0.84
C ALA A 35 -0.31 8.12 -0.27
N ALA A 36 0.66 7.99 -1.17
CA ALA A 36 2.09 7.92 -0.85
C ALA A 36 2.65 9.32 -0.57
N ALA A 37 3.93 9.39 -0.18
CA ALA A 37 4.62 10.64 0.17
C ALA A 37 4.63 11.68 -0.96
N ASP A 38 4.63 11.23 -2.23
CA ASP A 38 4.61 12.06 -3.44
C ASP A 38 3.21 12.18 -4.07
N TYR A 39 2.17 11.76 -3.34
CA TYR A 39 0.79 11.64 -3.82
C TYR A 39 0.56 10.61 -4.93
N SER A 40 1.47 9.66 -5.16
CA SER A 40 1.14 8.45 -5.93
C SER A 40 0.11 7.59 -5.16
N PRO A 41 -0.67 6.74 -5.86
CA PRO A 41 -1.62 5.87 -5.19
C PRO A 41 -0.89 4.79 -4.37
N VAL A 42 -1.30 4.60 -3.11
CA VAL A 42 -0.96 3.41 -2.31
C VAL A 42 -2.01 2.36 -2.59
N TYR A 43 -1.60 1.25 -3.18
CA TYR A 43 -2.49 0.19 -3.68
C TYR A 43 -3.63 0.79 -4.53
N ALA A 44 -3.35 1.04 -5.81
CA ALA A 44 -4.36 1.49 -6.76
C ALA A 44 -5.46 0.44 -6.92
N THR A 45 -6.72 0.83 -6.74
CA THR A 45 -7.85 -0.09 -6.80
C THR A 45 -9.11 0.61 -7.27
N SER A 46 -9.97 -0.10 -7.99
CA SER A 46 -11.34 0.31 -8.31
C SER A 46 -12.38 -0.47 -7.50
N ALA A 47 -11.95 -1.24 -6.49
CA ALA A 47 -12.80 -2.04 -5.63
C ALA A 47 -12.44 -1.80 -4.16
N PHE A 48 -13.42 -1.31 -3.40
CA PHE A 48 -13.30 -1.06 -1.97
C PHE A 48 -14.15 -2.09 -1.21
N PRO A 49 -13.62 -2.76 -0.18
CA PRO A 49 -14.46 -3.54 0.73
C PRO A 49 -15.54 -2.69 1.39
N VAL A 50 -16.74 -3.24 1.64
CA VAL A 50 -17.81 -2.58 2.44
C VAL A 50 -17.35 -2.14 3.83
N THR A 51 -16.30 -2.77 4.36
CA THR A 51 -15.65 -2.44 5.63
C THR A 51 -14.62 -1.31 5.51
N SER A 52 -14.46 -0.72 4.32
CA SER A 52 -13.55 0.41 4.12
C SER A 52 -14.05 1.60 4.94
N PRO A 53 -13.22 2.20 5.80
CA PRO A 53 -13.64 3.35 6.61
C PRO A 53 -13.78 4.63 5.77
N GLU A 54 -13.12 4.69 4.62
CA GLU A 54 -13.14 5.84 3.71
C GLU A 54 -12.96 5.37 2.26
N LEU A 55 -13.32 6.23 1.32
CA LEU A 55 -12.97 6.13 -0.09
C LEU A 55 -11.93 7.20 -0.41
N VAL A 56 -10.86 6.81 -1.10
CA VAL A 56 -9.73 7.69 -1.39
C VAL A 56 -9.46 7.70 -2.89
N ALA A 57 -9.18 8.90 -3.41
CA ALA A 57 -8.58 9.06 -4.72
C ALA A 57 -7.42 10.04 -4.64
N VAL A 58 -6.34 9.75 -5.36
CA VAL A 58 -5.27 10.71 -5.62
C VAL A 58 -5.51 11.38 -6.97
N PHE A 59 -5.14 12.65 -7.06
CA PHE A 59 -5.15 13.37 -8.32
C PHE A 59 -3.76 13.95 -8.62
N ARG A 60 -3.48 14.10 -9.91
CA ARG A 60 -2.32 14.84 -10.41
C ARG A 60 -2.80 15.75 -11.54
N LEU A 61 -2.41 17.01 -11.48
CA LEU A 61 -2.68 18.00 -12.51
C LEU A 61 -1.66 17.81 -13.65
N GLY A 62 -2.14 17.99 -14.88
CA GLY A 62 -1.31 17.95 -16.07
C GLY A 62 -0.43 19.18 -16.18
N GLN A 63 0.58 19.12 -17.04
CA GLN A 63 1.40 20.29 -17.33
C GLN A 63 0.54 21.46 -17.82
N GLY A 64 0.63 22.61 -17.14
CA GLY A 64 -0.12 23.82 -17.46
C GLY A 64 -1.55 23.87 -16.91
N GLU A 65 -2.03 22.81 -16.26
CA GLU A 65 -3.28 22.87 -15.49
C GLU A 65 -3.04 23.62 -14.18
N HIS A 66 -3.73 24.75 -14.02
CA HIS A 66 -3.75 25.53 -12.79
C HIS A 66 -5.20 25.84 -12.43
N TYR A 67 -5.62 25.38 -11.26
CA TYR A 67 -6.97 25.58 -10.75
C TYR A 67 -6.88 26.17 -9.34
N ARG A 68 -7.89 26.93 -8.93
CA ARG A 68 -7.97 27.47 -7.56
C ARG A 68 -8.74 26.55 -6.63
N LYS A 69 -9.68 25.78 -7.19
CA LYS A 69 -10.56 24.93 -6.41
C LYS A 69 -10.93 23.67 -7.17
N LEU A 70 -10.84 22.53 -6.49
CA LEU A 70 -11.48 21.29 -6.89
C LEU A 70 -12.73 21.05 -6.04
N ARG A 71 -13.75 20.47 -6.67
CA ARG A 71 -14.94 19.95 -5.99
C ARG A 71 -15.16 18.51 -6.42
N ALA A 72 -15.08 17.61 -5.46
CA ALA A 72 -15.38 16.19 -5.58
C ALA A 72 -16.86 15.94 -5.27
N LYS A 73 -17.52 15.16 -6.12
CA LYS A 73 -18.85 14.59 -5.89
C LYS A 73 -18.76 13.08 -5.98
N TRP A 74 -19.05 12.40 -4.88
CA TRP A 74 -19.11 10.96 -4.80
C TRP A 74 -20.55 10.52 -5.01
N ILE A 75 -20.78 9.67 -5.99
CA ILE A 75 -22.12 9.33 -6.47
C ILE A 75 -22.30 7.82 -6.34
N ALA A 76 -23.34 7.40 -5.63
CA ALA A 76 -23.84 6.04 -5.66
C ALA A 76 -24.62 5.85 -6.97
N VAL A 77 -23.96 5.27 -7.97
CA VAL A 77 -24.53 5.06 -9.31
C VAL A 77 -25.64 4.02 -9.22
N ASP A 78 -25.36 2.90 -8.55
CA ASP A 78 -26.33 1.83 -8.30
C ASP A 78 -25.92 1.06 -7.04
N VAL A 79 -26.74 1.15 -5.99
CA VAL A 79 -26.57 0.45 -4.71
C VAL A 79 -27.81 -0.39 -4.38
N GLY A 80 -28.52 -0.85 -5.42
CA GLY A 80 -29.75 -1.60 -5.29
C GLY A 80 -30.85 -0.82 -4.57
N SER A 81 -31.54 -1.46 -3.63
CA SER A 81 -32.68 -0.85 -2.92
C SER A 81 -32.29 0.14 -1.82
N VAL A 82 -30.98 0.38 -1.59
CA VAL A 82 -30.52 1.27 -0.51
C VAL A 82 -30.76 2.75 -0.82
N ALA A 83 -30.64 3.14 -2.10
CA ALA A 83 -30.91 4.49 -2.57
C ALA A 83 -31.25 4.48 -4.07
N PRO A 84 -31.99 5.49 -4.59
CA PRO A 84 -32.20 5.63 -6.02
C PRO A 84 -30.88 5.70 -6.81
N PRO A 85 -30.85 5.27 -8.09
CA PRO A 85 -29.67 5.42 -8.93
C PRO A 85 -29.19 6.87 -9.02
N ASN A 86 -27.86 7.05 -9.12
CA ASN A 86 -27.18 8.35 -9.18
C ASN A 86 -27.42 9.26 -7.95
N THR A 87 -27.60 8.66 -6.77
CA THR A 87 -27.71 9.43 -5.52
C THR A 87 -26.36 9.99 -5.11
N LEU A 88 -26.33 11.26 -4.68
CA LEU A 88 -25.14 11.88 -4.12
C LEU A 88 -24.80 11.25 -2.77
N ALA A 89 -23.66 10.56 -2.70
CA ALA A 89 -23.16 9.96 -1.46
C ALA A 89 -22.40 10.97 -0.60
N GLY A 90 -21.72 11.94 -1.22
CA GLY A 90 -21.00 12.99 -0.49
C GLY A 90 -20.27 13.96 -1.40
N THR A 91 -19.78 15.05 -0.82
CA THR A 91 -19.00 16.08 -1.53
C THR A 91 -17.80 16.51 -0.72
N GLY A 92 -16.73 16.93 -1.41
CA GLY A 92 -15.57 17.58 -0.80
C GLY A 92 -15.10 18.74 -1.65
N ASP A 93 -14.77 19.86 -1.01
CA ASP A 93 -14.15 21.02 -1.65
C ASP A 93 -12.69 21.09 -1.22
N LEU A 94 -11.78 21.31 -2.17
CA LEU A 94 -10.35 21.48 -1.94
C LEU A 94 -9.89 22.77 -2.60
N SER A 95 -9.40 23.72 -1.80
CA SER A 95 -8.67 24.89 -2.30
C SER A 95 -7.25 24.48 -2.67
N LEU A 96 -6.76 25.00 -3.79
CA LEU A 96 -5.42 24.70 -4.29
C LEU A 96 -4.55 25.95 -4.23
N ASP A 97 -3.32 25.77 -3.73
CA ASP A 97 -2.28 26.77 -3.86
C ASP A 97 -1.75 26.79 -5.31
N ARG A 98 -1.09 27.89 -5.69
CA ARG A 98 -0.67 28.16 -7.08
C ARG A 98 0.22 27.04 -7.67
N ASP A 99 1.01 26.40 -6.81
CA ASP A 99 2.00 25.37 -7.09
C ASP A 99 1.50 23.96 -6.77
N THR A 100 0.22 23.78 -6.42
CA THR A 100 -0.35 22.44 -6.22
C THR A 100 -0.40 21.68 -7.53
N THR A 101 0.34 20.58 -7.62
CA THR A 101 0.36 19.68 -8.79
C THR A 101 -0.28 18.32 -8.53
N ALA A 102 -0.49 17.96 -7.27
CA ALA A 102 -1.15 16.71 -6.88
C ALA A 102 -1.81 16.85 -5.51
N GLY A 103 -2.69 15.92 -5.18
CA GLY A 103 -3.36 15.91 -3.88
C GLY A 103 -4.26 14.70 -3.69
N VAL A 104 -5.05 14.73 -2.61
CA VAL A 104 -5.93 13.62 -2.22
C VAL A 104 -7.36 14.12 -2.02
N LEU A 105 -8.31 13.33 -2.51
CA LEU A 105 -9.74 13.49 -2.28
C LEU A 105 -10.22 12.31 -1.43
N ARG A 106 -11.05 12.60 -0.42
CA ARG A 106 -11.54 11.60 0.54
C ARG A 106 -13.04 11.73 0.75
N LEU A 107 -13.68 10.61 1.06
CA LEU A 107 -15.02 10.56 1.62
C LEU A 107 -15.05 9.56 2.77
N GLU A 108 -15.55 10.00 3.92
CA GLU A 108 -15.88 9.16 5.07
C GLU A 108 -17.40 9.18 5.26
N LEU A 109 -18.00 8.02 5.54
CA LEU A 109 -19.43 7.91 5.86
C LEU A 109 -19.60 7.16 7.18
N MET A 110 -20.32 7.77 8.12
CA MET A 110 -20.60 7.19 9.44
C MET A 110 -21.30 5.82 9.38
N LYS A 111 -22.13 5.59 8.35
CA LYS A 111 -22.88 4.34 8.15
C LYS A 111 -22.16 3.34 7.25
N GLY A 112 -20.92 3.62 6.86
CA GLY A 112 -20.19 2.86 5.85
C GLY A 112 -20.75 3.04 4.44
N PHE A 113 -20.24 2.24 3.51
CA PHE A 113 -20.59 2.31 2.10
C PHE A 113 -21.42 1.09 1.70
N PRO A 114 -22.68 1.26 1.25
CA PRO A 114 -23.45 0.17 0.66
C PRO A 114 -22.70 -0.52 -0.49
N PRO A 115 -22.79 -1.85 -0.63
CA PRO A 115 -22.25 -2.53 -1.81
C PRO A 115 -22.92 -1.99 -3.09
N GLY A 116 -22.14 -1.77 -4.14
CA GLY A 116 -22.67 -1.27 -5.40
C GLY A 116 -21.63 -0.56 -6.27
N LYS A 117 -22.13 0.07 -7.34
CA LYS A 117 -21.35 0.88 -8.28
C LYS A 117 -21.36 2.33 -7.86
N TYR A 118 -20.20 2.95 -7.97
CA TYR A 118 -19.97 4.33 -7.59
C TYR A 118 -19.17 5.08 -8.66
N ARG A 119 -19.24 6.40 -8.61
CA ARG A 119 -18.44 7.29 -9.43
C ARG A 119 -17.99 8.48 -8.61
N LEU A 120 -16.74 8.89 -8.78
CA LEU A 120 -16.23 10.18 -8.32
C LEU A 120 -16.18 11.12 -9.52
N ASP A 121 -16.96 12.20 -9.47
CA ASP A 121 -16.91 13.30 -10.42
C ASP A 121 -16.18 14.49 -9.79
N VAL A 122 -15.12 14.97 -10.45
CA VAL A 122 -14.35 16.13 -10.00
C VAL A 122 -14.53 17.28 -10.99
N SER A 123 -14.93 18.43 -10.45
CA SER A 123 -14.92 19.70 -11.19
C SER A 123 -13.80 20.61 -10.70
N ALA A 124 -13.16 21.32 -11.62
CA ALA A 124 -12.13 22.31 -11.35
C ALA A 124 -12.65 23.71 -11.71
N ASP A 125 -12.59 24.64 -10.76
CA ASP A 125 -13.11 26.02 -10.90
C ASP A 125 -14.54 26.09 -11.49
N GLY A 126 -15.38 25.14 -11.07
CA GLY A 126 -16.79 25.03 -11.48
C GLY A 126 -17.04 24.31 -12.80
N LYS A 127 -16.00 23.88 -13.52
CA LYS A 127 -16.12 23.12 -14.77
C LYS A 127 -15.78 21.63 -14.56
N PRO A 128 -16.45 20.68 -15.23
CA PRO A 128 -16.06 19.27 -15.18
C PRO A 128 -14.59 19.08 -15.56
N TRP A 129 -13.88 18.21 -14.84
CA TRP A 129 -12.46 17.93 -15.10
C TRP A 129 -12.19 16.45 -15.34
N LYS A 130 -12.38 15.60 -14.33
CA LYS A 130 -12.13 14.15 -14.39
C LYS A 130 -13.23 13.39 -13.65
N SER A 131 -13.47 12.17 -14.09
CA SER A 131 -14.32 11.21 -13.39
C SER A 131 -13.64 9.85 -13.33
N VAL A 132 -13.91 9.09 -12.26
CA VAL A 132 -13.46 7.70 -12.12
C VAL A 132 -14.57 6.85 -11.54
N GLU A 133 -14.78 5.67 -12.13
CA GLU A 133 -15.75 4.69 -11.66
C GLU A 133 -15.06 3.67 -10.76
N PHE A 134 -15.78 3.21 -9.73
CA PHE A 134 -15.31 2.19 -8.81
C PHE A 134 -16.50 1.44 -8.20
N GLN A 135 -16.22 0.41 -7.42
CA GLN A 135 -17.23 -0.40 -6.78
C GLN A 135 -16.93 -0.56 -5.30
N VAL A 136 -17.99 -0.67 -4.51
CA VAL A 136 -17.92 -1.15 -3.14
C VAL A 136 -18.42 -2.59 -3.16
N VAL A 137 -17.54 -3.51 -2.76
CA VAL A 137 -17.76 -4.94 -2.86
C VAL A 137 -17.78 -5.57 -1.47
N GLN A 138 -18.51 -6.68 -1.33
CA GLN A 138 -18.29 -7.54 -0.17
C GLN A 138 -16.81 -7.96 -0.17
N GLY A 139 -16.16 -7.85 0.98
CA GLY A 139 -14.78 -8.34 1.12
C GLY A 139 -14.71 -9.82 0.72
N PRO A 140 -13.55 -10.32 0.26
CA PRO A 140 -13.41 -11.74 -0.01
C PRO A 140 -13.78 -12.52 1.25
N GLY A 141 -14.86 -13.31 1.18
CA GLY A 141 -15.51 -14.00 2.30
C GLY A 141 -14.71 -15.17 2.88
N GLY A 142 -13.40 -15.00 3.03
CA GLY A 142 -12.51 -15.96 3.67
C GLY A 142 -12.63 -15.91 5.20
N ALA A 143 -12.38 -17.04 5.85
CA ALA A 143 -12.03 -17.02 7.27
C ALA A 143 -10.86 -16.04 7.42
N GLY A 144 -10.99 -15.07 8.33
CA GLY A 144 -9.92 -14.12 8.63
C GLY A 144 -8.63 -14.86 8.97
N LEU A 145 -7.51 -14.14 9.00
CA LEU A 145 -6.21 -14.70 9.35
C LEU A 145 -6.31 -15.45 10.69
N ALA A 146 -5.91 -16.73 10.74
CA ALA A 146 -5.99 -17.55 11.94
C ALA A 146 -4.92 -17.20 12.99
N SER A 147 -3.73 -16.78 12.54
CA SER A 147 -2.64 -16.27 13.37
C SER A 147 -1.64 -15.50 12.52
N LEU A 148 -0.79 -14.66 13.11
CA LEU A 148 0.29 -14.00 12.38
C LEU A 148 1.38 -14.97 11.89
N GLY A 149 1.53 -16.14 12.53
CA GLY A 149 2.37 -17.21 12.01
C GLY A 149 1.86 -17.80 10.70
N ALA A 150 0.55 -17.74 10.46
CA ALA A 150 -0.05 -18.10 9.17
C ALA A 150 0.11 -16.99 8.12
N LEU A 151 0.47 -15.75 8.51
CA LEU A 151 0.77 -14.67 7.57
C LEU A 151 2.24 -14.69 7.16
N MET A 152 3.12 -14.80 8.15
CA MET A 152 4.57 -14.77 7.99
C MET A 152 5.15 -16.12 8.38
N PRO A 153 5.59 -16.96 7.42
CA PRO A 153 6.33 -18.17 7.71
C PRO A 153 7.69 -17.84 8.35
N LEU A 154 7.89 -18.19 9.63
CA LEU A 154 9.11 -17.85 10.39
C LEU A 154 9.97 -19.07 10.75
N ALA A 155 9.83 -20.17 10.02
CA ALA A 155 10.67 -21.34 10.20
C ALA A 155 12.11 -21.07 9.73
N LYS A 156 13.11 -21.67 10.41
CA LYS A 156 14.51 -21.59 9.99
C LYS A 156 14.67 -22.10 8.56
N GLY A 157 15.41 -21.37 7.74
CA GLY A 157 15.66 -21.70 6.34
C GLY A 157 14.61 -21.15 5.36
N THR A 158 13.48 -20.63 5.85
CA THR A 158 12.55 -19.88 5.01
C THR A 158 13.28 -18.68 4.39
N ALA A 159 13.17 -18.54 3.06
CA ALA A 159 13.81 -17.46 2.33
C ALA A 159 12.88 -16.85 1.28
N TRP A 160 12.94 -15.53 1.17
CA TRP A 160 12.21 -14.77 0.15
C TRP A 160 13.20 -14.06 -0.74
N THR A 161 13.09 -14.28 -2.05
CA THR A 161 13.94 -13.60 -3.04
C THR A 161 13.10 -12.62 -3.84
N TYR A 162 13.53 -11.36 -3.80
CA TYR A 162 12.88 -10.23 -4.42
C TYR A 162 13.72 -9.69 -5.58
N ALA A 163 13.05 -9.25 -6.63
CA ALA A 163 13.63 -8.28 -7.54
C ALA A 163 13.52 -6.90 -6.89
N PHE A 164 14.65 -6.21 -6.78
CA PHE A 164 14.74 -4.85 -6.27
C PHE A 164 14.98 -3.88 -7.44
N VAL A 165 14.22 -2.78 -7.46
CA VAL A 165 14.47 -1.64 -8.33
C VAL A 165 14.44 -0.36 -7.50
N GLN A 166 15.41 0.53 -7.72
CA GLN A 166 15.40 1.87 -7.16
C GLN A 166 15.59 2.94 -8.23
N GLU A 167 14.82 4.00 -8.12
CA GLU A 167 14.77 5.13 -9.03
C GLU A 167 14.83 6.44 -8.23
N ALA A 168 15.71 7.35 -8.67
CA ALA A 168 15.72 8.72 -8.15
C ALA A 168 14.73 9.58 -8.93
N GLY A 169 14.05 10.49 -8.25
CA GLY A 169 13.23 11.50 -8.91
C GLY A 169 14.04 12.72 -9.36
N GLY A 170 13.37 13.71 -9.96
CA GLY A 170 14.01 14.80 -10.71
C GLY A 170 15.01 15.65 -9.92
N ILE A 171 14.84 15.75 -8.60
CA ILE A 171 15.73 16.51 -7.71
C ILE A 171 16.86 15.67 -7.09
N ALA A 172 16.93 14.37 -7.38
CA ALA A 172 17.91 13.44 -6.82
C ALA A 172 18.63 12.67 -7.93
N LYS A 173 19.80 12.11 -7.61
CA LYS A 173 20.54 11.24 -8.51
C LYS A 173 21.18 10.10 -7.74
N ILE A 174 21.10 8.90 -8.30
CA ILE A 174 21.94 7.79 -7.86
C ILE A 174 23.30 7.92 -8.52
N SER A 175 24.32 8.26 -7.74
CA SER A 175 25.69 8.44 -8.23
C SER A 175 26.54 7.16 -8.17
N LYS A 176 26.19 6.23 -7.26
CA LYS A 176 26.95 5.00 -7.05
C LYS A 176 26.03 3.86 -6.61
N ALA A 177 26.24 2.67 -7.19
CA ALA A 177 25.55 1.47 -6.75
C ALA A 177 26.12 0.97 -5.42
N PRO A 178 25.27 0.62 -4.43
CA PRO A 178 25.72 -0.08 -3.24
C PRO A 178 26.20 -1.50 -3.59
N PRO A 179 26.98 -2.15 -2.70
CA PRO A 179 27.42 -3.54 -2.91
C PRO A 179 26.26 -4.48 -3.28
N GLY A 180 26.49 -5.32 -4.28
CA GLY A 180 25.51 -6.29 -4.77
C GLY A 180 24.34 -5.72 -5.60
N ALA A 181 24.38 -4.42 -5.94
CA ALA A 181 23.46 -3.80 -6.88
C ALA A 181 24.19 -3.34 -8.15
N THR A 182 23.42 -3.19 -9.23
CA THR A 182 23.90 -2.67 -10.53
C THR A 182 23.14 -1.40 -10.89
N LEU A 183 23.86 -0.35 -11.30
CA LEU A 183 23.25 0.86 -11.87
C LEU A 183 23.10 0.68 -13.39
N GLY A 184 21.85 0.68 -13.86
CA GLY A 184 21.54 0.57 -15.28
C GLY A 184 21.81 1.85 -16.06
N ALA A 185 21.89 1.75 -17.39
CA ALA A 185 22.03 2.91 -18.28
C ALA A 185 20.82 3.86 -18.22
N ASP A 186 19.66 3.36 -17.77
CA ASP A 186 18.46 4.14 -17.49
C ASP A 186 18.49 4.87 -16.14
N GLY A 187 19.63 4.85 -15.44
CA GLY A 187 19.81 5.51 -14.15
C GLY A 187 19.15 4.79 -12.97
N LYS A 188 18.55 3.60 -13.18
CA LYS A 188 17.89 2.83 -12.12
C LYS A 188 18.83 1.78 -11.53
N LEU A 189 18.81 1.67 -10.20
CA LEU A 189 19.48 0.58 -9.50
C LEU A 189 18.64 -0.67 -9.56
N ARG A 190 19.30 -1.81 -9.73
CA ARG A 190 18.69 -3.13 -9.72
C ARG A 190 19.52 -4.08 -8.87
N ALA A 191 18.84 -4.97 -8.14
CA ALA A 191 19.49 -6.04 -7.39
C ALA A 191 18.54 -7.22 -7.19
N THR A 192 19.11 -8.37 -6.82
CA THR A 192 18.36 -9.42 -6.15
C THR A 192 18.50 -9.20 -4.66
N VAL A 193 17.39 -9.10 -3.93
CA VAL A 193 17.39 -9.00 -2.47
C VAL A 193 16.83 -10.28 -1.89
N THR A 194 17.52 -10.87 -0.91
CA THR A 194 17.05 -12.09 -0.23
C THR A 194 16.94 -11.85 1.26
N ALA A 195 15.76 -12.10 1.82
CA ALA A 195 15.55 -12.18 3.26
C ALA A 195 15.51 -13.67 3.66
N THR A 196 16.28 -14.07 4.67
CA THR A 196 16.35 -15.46 5.14
C THR A 196 16.13 -15.51 6.65
N VAL A 197 15.29 -16.43 7.11
CA VAL A 197 15.18 -16.76 8.52
C VAL A 197 16.38 -17.61 8.93
N ALA A 198 17.38 -16.98 9.54
CA ALA A 198 18.63 -17.64 9.94
C ALA A 198 18.43 -18.60 11.13
N GLY A 199 17.47 -18.28 12.01
CA GLY A 199 17.13 -19.09 13.16
C GLY A 199 16.34 -18.31 14.21
N THR A 200 16.29 -18.86 15.42
CA THR A 200 15.69 -18.20 16.58
C THR A 200 16.69 -18.23 17.72
N ASP A 201 16.86 -17.09 18.39
CA ASP A 201 17.69 -16.93 19.57
C ASP A 201 16.90 -16.24 20.70
N ALA A 202 17.58 -15.86 21.79
CA ALA A 202 16.96 -15.19 22.93
C ALA A 202 16.36 -13.81 22.58
N GLN A 203 16.76 -13.19 21.48
CA GLN A 203 16.21 -11.92 21.01
C GLN A 203 14.98 -12.12 20.12
N GLY A 204 14.89 -13.24 19.40
CA GLY A 204 13.72 -13.63 18.63
C GLY A 204 14.08 -14.38 17.36
N VAL A 205 13.20 -14.32 16.36
CA VAL A 205 13.48 -14.83 15.01
C VAL A 205 14.44 -13.89 14.32
N HIS A 206 15.61 -14.38 13.92
CA HIS A 206 16.64 -13.62 13.24
C HIS A 206 16.45 -13.71 11.72
N LEU A 207 16.24 -12.55 11.10
CA LEU A 207 16.20 -12.38 9.65
C LEU A 207 17.50 -11.75 9.17
N ASN A 208 18.14 -12.39 8.20
CA ASN A 208 19.28 -11.84 7.49
C ASN A 208 18.85 -11.35 6.10
N TRP A 209 19.27 -10.13 5.74
CA TRP A 209 19.00 -9.52 4.45
C TRP A 209 20.28 -9.36 3.64
N THR A 210 20.27 -9.89 2.43
CA THR A 210 21.35 -9.77 1.46
C THR A 210 20.90 -9.07 0.19
N ARG A 211 21.83 -8.41 -0.49
CA ARG A 211 21.66 -7.76 -1.79
C ARG A 211 22.76 -8.27 -2.70
N GLY A 212 22.41 -8.96 -3.78
CA GLY A 212 23.37 -9.64 -4.63
C GLY A 212 24.30 -10.60 -3.86
N GLY A 213 23.78 -11.25 -2.81
CA GLY A 213 24.54 -12.11 -1.90
C GLY A 213 25.38 -11.38 -0.84
N VAL A 214 25.43 -10.04 -0.86
CA VAL A 214 26.15 -9.24 0.14
C VAL A 214 25.21 -8.87 1.30
N PRO A 215 25.51 -9.24 2.56
CA PRO A 215 24.71 -8.84 3.72
C PRO A 215 24.65 -7.32 3.85
N PHE A 216 23.46 -6.78 4.14
CA PHE A 216 23.29 -5.34 4.38
C PHE A 216 22.41 -5.01 5.59
N SER A 217 21.60 -5.95 6.09
CA SER A 217 20.83 -5.76 7.31
C SER A 217 20.51 -7.07 8.00
N ASP A 218 20.39 -7.02 9.32
CA ASP A 218 19.82 -8.08 10.14
C ASP A 218 18.69 -7.51 10.99
N GLU A 219 17.64 -8.28 11.23
CA GLU A 219 16.54 -7.91 12.12
C GLU A 219 16.17 -9.07 13.03
N TRP A 220 15.74 -8.75 14.25
CA TRP A 220 15.18 -9.72 15.20
C TRP A 220 13.73 -9.40 15.44
N TRP A 221 12.87 -10.38 15.18
CA TRP A 221 11.42 -10.25 15.31
C TRP A 221 10.90 -11.11 16.45
N ARG A 222 9.93 -10.59 17.18
CA ARG A 222 9.17 -11.33 18.17
C ARG A 222 7.72 -11.42 17.74
N LEU A 223 7.24 -12.66 17.65
CA LEU A 223 5.83 -12.96 17.58
C LEU A 223 5.31 -13.19 19.00
N THR A 224 4.32 -12.41 19.40
CA THR A 224 3.63 -12.55 20.69
C THR A 224 2.13 -12.70 20.47
N ASP A 225 1.39 -12.90 21.56
CA ASP A 225 -0.07 -12.84 21.60
C ASP A 225 -0.64 -11.48 21.13
N ARG A 226 0.16 -10.41 21.21
CA ARG A 226 -0.21 -9.05 20.83
C ARG A 226 0.18 -8.64 19.42
N GLY A 227 1.04 -9.39 18.75
CA GLY A 227 1.48 -9.04 17.41
C GLY A 227 2.85 -9.54 16.99
N LEU A 228 3.28 -9.12 15.81
CA LEU A 228 4.63 -9.30 15.29
C LEU A 228 5.35 -7.94 15.32
N ALA A 229 6.52 -7.90 15.97
CA ALA A 229 7.31 -6.67 16.11
C ALA A 229 8.80 -6.94 15.90
N ALA A 230 9.50 -5.98 15.30
CA ALA A 230 10.96 -5.95 15.37
C ALA A 230 11.42 -5.38 16.72
N VAL A 231 12.41 -6.03 17.32
CA VAL A 231 13.00 -5.64 18.62
C VAL A 231 14.43 -5.17 18.49
N LYS A 232 15.10 -5.48 17.38
CA LYS A 232 16.46 -5.08 17.09
C LYS A 232 16.69 -5.08 15.59
N ARG A 233 17.52 -4.15 15.14
CA ARG A 233 17.98 -4.05 13.76
C ARG A 233 19.49 -3.79 13.74
N THR A 234 20.19 -4.43 12.82
CA THR A 234 21.58 -4.13 12.50
C THR A 234 21.64 -3.66 11.05
N ILE A 235 22.25 -2.50 10.80
CA ILE A 235 22.51 -1.96 9.45
C ILE A 235 23.96 -1.48 9.43
N GLY A 236 24.71 -1.83 8.39
CA GLY A 236 26.09 -1.34 8.24
C GLY A 236 27.03 -1.75 9.38
N GLY A 237 26.71 -2.82 10.11
CA GLY A 237 27.45 -3.28 11.30
C GLY A 237 27.02 -2.64 12.62
N GLU A 238 26.20 -1.58 12.57
CA GLU A 238 25.67 -0.91 13.76
C GLU A 238 24.36 -1.55 14.20
N SER A 239 24.27 -1.90 15.50
CA SER A 239 23.08 -2.53 16.07
C SER A 239 22.28 -1.54 16.91
N LEU A 240 20.99 -1.47 16.65
CA LEU A 240 20.02 -0.67 17.38
C LEU A 240 18.96 -1.59 18.01
N ALA A 241 18.80 -1.48 19.32
CA ALA A 241 17.62 -2.02 20.00
C ALA A 241 16.43 -1.10 19.72
N LEU A 242 15.29 -1.69 19.33
CA LEU A 242 14.05 -0.96 19.10
C LEU A 242 13.27 -0.95 20.40
N ASP A 243 13.31 0.20 21.09
CA ASP A 243 12.61 0.45 22.35
C ASP A 243 11.67 1.65 22.18
N PRO A 244 10.34 1.49 22.29
CA PRO A 244 9.64 0.19 22.37
C PRO A 244 9.86 -0.65 21.09
N PRO A 245 9.50 -1.95 21.07
CA PRO A 245 9.48 -2.74 19.85
C PRO A 245 8.65 -2.09 18.74
N GLN A 246 9.16 -2.13 17.51
CA GLN A 246 8.46 -1.61 16.33
C GLN A 246 7.45 -2.66 15.83
N VAL A 247 6.18 -2.47 16.15
CA VAL A 247 5.10 -3.38 15.75
C VAL A 247 4.81 -3.26 14.26
N PHE A 248 4.96 -4.37 13.51
CA PHE A 248 4.57 -4.46 12.11
C PHE A 248 3.11 -4.87 11.93
N PHE A 249 2.65 -5.77 12.80
CA PHE A 249 1.28 -6.27 12.79
C PHE A 249 0.78 -6.38 14.22
N PRO A 250 -0.20 -5.56 14.62
CA PRO A 250 -0.92 -5.81 15.85
C PRO A 250 -1.89 -6.98 15.66
N TRP A 251 -2.13 -7.73 16.73
CA TRP A 251 -3.14 -8.79 16.77
C TRP A 251 -4.37 -8.34 17.59
N PRO A 252 -5.60 -8.72 17.22
CA PRO A 252 -5.99 -9.28 15.91
C PRO A 252 -5.78 -8.30 14.75
N VAL A 253 -5.66 -8.83 13.53
CA VAL A 253 -5.62 -8.02 12.31
C VAL A 253 -7.04 -7.59 11.95
N GLU A 254 -7.26 -6.28 11.86
CA GLU A 254 -8.57 -5.68 11.60
C GLU A 254 -8.49 -4.67 10.46
N MET A 255 -9.50 -4.63 9.59
CA MET A 255 -9.58 -3.68 8.48
C MET A 255 -9.51 -2.24 9.00
N GLY A 256 -8.59 -1.46 8.43
CA GLY A 256 -8.46 -0.04 8.71
C GLY A 256 -7.79 0.27 10.05
N ARG A 257 -7.33 -0.74 10.81
CA ARG A 257 -6.65 -0.52 12.09
C ARG A 257 -5.41 0.36 11.90
N GLN A 258 -5.24 1.32 12.80
CA GLN A 258 -4.13 2.26 12.83
C GLN A 258 -3.36 2.16 14.13
N TRP A 259 -2.05 2.40 14.08
CA TRP A 259 -1.20 2.52 15.26
C TRP A 259 0.00 3.41 14.96
N THR A 260 0.70 3.84 15.99
CA THR A 260 1.89 4.66 15.87
C THR A 260 3.09 3.97 16.50
N TYR A 261 4.25 4.28 15.96
CA TYR A 261 5.54 3.96 16.54
C TYR A 261 6.27 5.26 16.81
N VAL A 262 6.81 5.41 18.02
CA VAL A 262 7.68 6.51 18.41
C VAL A 262 8.90 5.87 19.07
N SER A 263 10.09 6.13 18.54
CA SER A 263 11.33 5.67 19.16
C SER A 263 11.53 6.32 20.53
N ARG A 264 12.27 5.67 21.42
CA ARG A 264 12.53 6.19 22.78
C ARG A 264 13.18 7.58 22.80
N ASP A 265 14.05 7.87 21.84
CA ASP A 265 14.70 9.17 21.65
C ASP A 265 13.81 10.19 20.90
N GLN A 266 12.61 9.78 20.49
CA GLN A 266 11.61 10.56 19.76
C GLN A 266 12.07 11.08 18.39
N THR A 267 13.18 10.56 17.86
CA THR A 267 13.72 10.96 16.55
C THR A 267 12.99 10.31 15.39
N LEU A 268 12.34 9.16 15.63
CA LEU A 268 11.57 8.43 14.63
C LEU A 268 10.12 8.29 15.08
N GLN A 269 9.23 8.96 14.37
CA GLN A 269 7.80 8.80 14.51
C GLN A 269 7.20 8.28 13.20
N GLN A 270 6.40 7.22 13.31
CA GLN A 270 5.73 6.60 12.17
C GLN A 270 4.27 6.30 12.51
N SER A 271 3.38 6.52 11.55
CA SER A 271 2.01 6.03 11.59
C SER A 271 1.85 4.82 10.68
N TYR A 272 1.01 3.89 11.10
CA TYR A 272 0.74 2.65 10.39
C TYR A 272 -0.75 2.52 10.15
N ARG A 273 -1.09 1.88 9.04
CA ARG A 273 -2.45 1.46 8.74
C ARG A 273 -2.45 0.15 7.97
N ILE A 274 -3.38 -0.73 8.30
CA ILE A 274 -3.56 -2.00 7.62
C ILE A 274 -4.93 -2.08 6.95
N TRP A 275 -4.98 -2.66 5.76
CA TRP A 275 -6.19 -3.07 5.07
C TRP A 275 -6.11 -4.56 4.76
N GLY A 276 -7.26 -5.22 4.77
CA GLY A 276 -7.37 -6.61 4.36
C GLY A 276 -8.51 -7.35 5.04
N PRO A 277 -8.97 -8.46 4.45
CA PRO A 277 -8.42 -9.04 3.21
C PRO A 277 -8.80 -8.22 1.95
N VAL A 278 -7.84 -8.00 1.06
CA VAL A 278 -7.99 -7.38 -0.28
C VAL A 278 -7.24 -8.23 -1.32
N PRO A 279 -7.58 -8.17 -2.63
CA PRO A 279 -6.90 -8.98 -3.63
C PRO A 279 -5.42 -8.58 -3.80
N VAL A 280 -4.49 -9.44 -3.43
CA VAL A 280 -3.04 -9.18 -3.56
C VAL A 280 -2.45 -10.12 -4.59
N LYS A 281 -1.65 -9.58 -5.51
CA LYS A 281 -0.95 -10.37 -6.53
C LYS A 281 0.30 -11.00 -5.92
N GLY A 282 0.38 -12.34 -5.97
CA GLY A 282 1.56 -13.08 -5.60
C GLY A 282 2.05 -14.00 -6.72
N PRO A 283 3.10 -14.80 -6.46
CA PRO A 283 3.69 -15.70 -7.46
C PRO A 283 2.72 -16.76 -8.00
N ALA A 284 1.72 -17.16 -7.21
CA ALA A 284 0.68 -18.12 -7.62
C ALA A 284 -0.58 -17.47 -8.22
N GLY A 285 -0.56 -16.15 -8.45
CA GLY A 285 -1.72 -15.36 -8.86
C GLY A 285 -2.30 -14.50 -7.74
N GLU A 286 -3.51 -14.01 -7.97
CA GLU A 286 -4.22 -13.14 -7.03
C GLU A 286 -4.90 -13.95 -5.92
N ALA A 287 -4.75 -13.51 -4.67
CA ALA A 287 -5.38 -14.13 -3.52
C ALA A 287 -5.73 -13.08 -2.43
N PRO A 288 -6.66 -13.38 -1.51
CA PRO A 288 -6.94 -12.49 -0.38
C PRO A 288 -5.70 -12.26 0.50
N GLY A 289 -5.27 -11.02 0.61
CA GLY A 289 -4.06 -10.60 1.33
C GLY A 289 -4.24 -9.30 2.10
N TYR A 290 -3.14 -8.77 2.62
CA TYR A 290 -3.11 -7.61 3.50
C TYR A 290 -2.16 -6.54 2.97
N VAL A 291 -2.57 -5.28 3.07
CA VAL A 291 -1.75 -4.11 2.71
C VAL A 291 -1.45 -3.35 3.98
N VAL A 292 -0.18 -3.09 4.27
CA VAL A 292 0.26 -2.22 5.37
C VAL A 292 0.89 -0.98 4.76
N LEU A 293 0.44 0.19 5.18
CA LEU A 293 1.09 1.46 4.89
C LEU A 293 1.78 1.97 6.15
N VAL A 294 3.05 2.28 6.02
CA VAL A 294 3.83 3.05 7.00
C VAL A 294 3.99 4.46 6.46
N LYS A 295 3.82 5.48 7.31
CA LYS A 295 4.11 6.87 6.97
C LYS A 295 5.05 7.47 8.00
N GLN A 296 6.01 8.23 7.52
CA GLN A 296 6.85 9.11 8.30
C GLN A 296 6.68 10.51 7.73
N GLU A 297 6.14 11.42 8.55
CA GLU A 297 5.89 12.80 8.15
C GLU A 297 7.12 13.67 8.42
N GLY A 298 7.20 14.80 7.73
CA GLY A 298 8.30 15.75 7.79
C GLY A 298 8.40 16.52 6.49
N PRO A 299 9.34 17.49 6.39
CA PRO A 299 9.58 18.22 5.14
C PRO A 299 9.90 17.28 3.98
N VAL A 300 10.64 16.20 4.26
CA VAL A 300 10.83 15.08 3.36
C VAL A 300 10.06 13.90 3.95
N ALA A 301 8.89 13.62 3.38
CA ALA A 301 8.02 12.55 3.84
C ALA A 301 8.45 11.21 3.23
N THR A 302 8.22 10.12 3.95
CA THR A 302 8.43 8.76 3.44
C THR A 302 7.21 7.89 3.71
N THR A 303 6.81 7.13 2.71
CA THR A 303 5.78 6.10 2.85
C THR A 303 6.31 4.74 2.41
N VAL A 304 5.92 3.69 3.11
CA VAL A 304 6.21 2.30 2.73
C VAL A 304 4.90 1.54 2.64
N GLU A 305 4.51 1.18 1.43
CA GLU A 305 3.43 0.23 1.15
C GLU A 305 4.01 -1.18 1.16
N ARG A 306 3.38 -2.10 1.87
CA ARG A 306 3.77 -3.51 1.90
C ARG A 306 2.55 -4.39 1.70
N GLU A 307 2.65 -5.31 0.76
CA GLU A 307 1.60 -6.28 0.45
C GLU A 307 2.01 -7.66 0.95
N TYR A 308 1.08 -8.36 1.58
CA TYR A 308 1.30 -9.66 2.22
C TYR A 308 0.26 -10.68 1.79
N LEU A 309 0.69 -11.92 1.58
CA LEU A 309 -0.18 -13.07 1.37
C LEU A 309 -0.03 -14.09 2.51
N PRO A 310 -1.12 -14.62 3.06
CA PRO A 310 -1.07 -15.73 4.00
C PRO A 310 -0.28 -16.93 3.45
N GLY A 311 0.54 -17.55 4.29
CA GLY A 311 1.42 -18.67 3.96
C GLY A 311 2.66 -18.29 3.15
N VAL A 312 2.72 -17.06 2.64
CA VAL A 312 3.83 -16.57 1.82
C VAL A 312 4.60 -15.49 2.55
N GLY A 313 3.95 -14.52 3.19
CA GLY A 313 4.59 -13.34 3.77
C GLY A 313 4.58 -12.15 2.81
N MET A 314 5.62 -11.31 2.84
CA MET A 314 5.68 -10.09 2.04
C MET A 314 5.88 -10.43 0.56
N VAL A 315 4.96 -10.00 -0.30
CA VAL A 315 5.06 -10.21 -1.75
C VAL A 315 5.51 -8.96 -2.50
N ARG A 316 5.26 -7.78 -1.93
CA ARG A 316 5.69 -6.50 -2.49
C ARG A 316 5.97 -5.50 -1.38
N SER A 317 6.96 -4.64 -1.59
CA SER A 317 7.19 -3.45 -0.78
C SER A 317 7.52 -2.29 -1.72
N LEU A 318 6.83 -1.16 -1.58
CA LEU A 318 7.08 0.07 -2.31
C LEU A 318 7.35 1.19 -1.32
N THR A 319 8.59 1.65 -1.28
CA THR A 319 9.00 2.84 -0.52
C THR A 319 9.03 4.03 -1.45
N ILE A 320 8.35 5.11 -1.06
CA ILE A 320 8.40 6.41 -1.74
C ILE A 320 8.86 7.45 -0.74
N THR A 321 9.89 8.21 -1.10
CA THR A 321 10.30 9.43 -0.42
C THR A 321 9.92 10.62 -1.28
N GLY A 322 9.24 11.60 -0.71
CA GLY A 322 8.71 12.77 -1.42
C GLY A 322 9.03 14.08 -0.72
N LEU A 323 9.14 15.15 -1.51
CA LEU A 323 9.15 16.54 -1.07
C LEU A 323 7.92 17.22 -1.67
N GLY A 324 6.82 17.26 -0.92
CA GLY A 324 5.51 17.60 -1.49
C GLY A 324 5.10 16.58 -2.56
N ALA A 325 4.71 17.03 -3.75
CA ALA A 325 4.35 16.15 -4.87
C ALA A 325 5.55 15.68 -5.71
N GLU A 326 6.76 16.16 -5.41
CA GLU A 326 7.99 15.76 -6.09
C GLU A 326 8.49 14.43 -5.49
N MET A 327 8.59 13.40 -6.33
CA MET A 327 9.26 12.17 -5.96
C MET A 327 10.76 12.44 -5.78
N VAL A 328 11.33 11.99 -4.67
CA VAL A 328 12.79 12.02 -4.41
C VAL A 328 13.41 10.66 -4.67
N ASN A 329 12.77 9.60 -4.17
CA ASN A 329 13.24 8.23 -4.26
C ASN A 329 12.05 7.28 -4.34
N ARG A 330 12.18 6.25 -5.18
CA ARG A 330 11.26 5.12 -5.27
C ARG A 330 12.05 3.84 -5.20
N GLU A 331 11.76 3.00 -4.22
CA GLU A 331 12.34 1.67 -4.06
C GLU A 331 11.23 0.63 -4.07
N GLU A 332 11.39 -0.41 -4.88
CA GLU A 332 10.41 -1.46 -5.01
C GLU A 332 11.05 -2.84 -4.89
N LEU A 333 10.47 -3.67 -4.02
CA LEU A 333 10.72 -5.09 -3.91
C LEU A 333 9.51 -5.83 -4.45
N VAL A 334 9.72 -6.78 -5.36
CA VAL A 334 8.67 -7.69 -5.86
C VAL A 334 9.17 -9.12 -5.71
N LEU A 335 8.41 -9.96 -5.01
CA LEU A 335 8.74 -11.35 -4.76
C LEU A 335 8.83 -12.13 -6.09
N ARG A 336 9.91 -12.87 -6.27
CA ARG A 336 10.19 -13.68 -7.47
C ARG A 336 10.08 -15.16 -7.20
N SER A 337 10.56 -15.59 -6.03
CA SER A 337 10.43 -16.97 -5.59
C SER A 337 9.98 -16.98 -4.13
N VAL A 338 9.02 -17.88 -3.86
CA VAL A 338 8.55 -18.20 -2.51
C VAL A 338 9.51 -19.18 -1.84
N PRO A 339 9.42 -19.32 -0.50
CA PRO A 339 10.02 -20.43 0.25
C PRO A 339 9.59 -21.81 -0.24
#